data_AF-A0A6V7ITX3-F1
#
_entry.id   AF-A0A6V7ITX3-F1
#
_cell.length_a   1.000
_cell.length_b   1.000
_cell.length_c   1.000
_cell.angle_alpha   90.00
_cell.angle_beta   90.00
_cell.angle_gamma   90.00
#
_symmetry.space_group_name_H-M   'P 1'
#
loop_
_entity.id
_entity.type
_entity.pdbx_description
1 polymer ?
#
loop_
_entity_poly.entity_id
_entity_poly.type
_entity_poly.pdbx_seq_one_letter_code
_entity_poly.pdbx_strand_id
1 'polypeptide(L)'
;HIVGGSSGGEGCIQAAAGAPFGIGSDIGGSIRIPCFFNGIFGHKPTKGIVSNGGQYPRTQNDEQEALLATGPMCRFATDMKPILKVIAGDNVNKLNLDAKVDISKLK
;
A
#
# COMPACT_ATOMS: atom_id res chain seq x y z
N HIS A 1 0.68 -2.34 -23.73
CA HIS A 1 0.71 -2.89 -22.36
C HIS A 1 -0.41 -2.25 -21.54
N ILE A 2 -0.97 -2.98 -20.58
CA ILE A 2 -1.93 -2.42 -19.60
C ILE A 2 -1.18 -2.00 -18.33
N VAL A 3 -1.76 -1.12 -17.52
CA VAL A 3 -1.14 -0.60 -16.28
C VAL A 3 -1.58 -1.34 -15.02
N GLY A 4 -2.35 -2.43 -15.14
CA GLY A 4 -3.02 -3.07 -14.01
C GLY A 4 -4.13 -2.21 -13.41
N GLY A 5 -4.78 -2.69 -12.36
CA GLY A 5 -5.86 -1.95 -11.70
C GLY A 5 -6.23 -2.50 -10.33
N SER A 6 -7.04 -1.79 -9.56
CA SER A 6 -7.71 -0.53 -9.94
C SER A 6 -6.84 0.73 -9.82
N SER A 7 -5.77 0.73 -9.02
CA SER A 7 -4.87 1.89 -8.87
C SER A 7 -3.88 2.07 -10.02
N GLY A 8 -4.33 1.82 -11.26
CA GLY A 8 -3.50 1.90 -12.47
C GLY A 8 -2.94 3.30 -12.72
N GLY A 9 -3.74 4.35 -12.44
CA GLY A 9 -3.32 5.74 -12.54
C GLY A 9 -2.15 6.08 -11.61
N GLU A 10 -2.23 5.63 -10.35
CA GLU A 10 -1.14 5.77 -9.37
C GLU A 10 0.12 5.01 -9.81
N GLY A 11 -0.05 3.78 -10.30
CA GLY A 11 1.05 2.98 -10.81
C GLY A 11 1.80 3.67 -11.95
N CYS A 12 1.06 4.16 -12.96
CA CYS A 12 1.69 4.74 -14.15
C CYS A 12 2.26 6.14 -13.91
N ILE A 13 1.61 6.99 -13.10
CA ILE A 13 2.12 8.34 -12.84
C ILE A 13 3.43 8.29 -12.05
N GLN A 14 3.56 7.36 -11.10
CA GLN A 14 4.79 7.16 -10.35
C GLN A 14 5.90 6.59 -11.24
N ALA A 15 5.60 5.57 -12.06
CA ALA A 15 6.57 5.02 -13.01
C ALA A 15 7.08 6.07 -14.02
N ALA A 16 6.21 6.98 -14.45
CA ALA A 16 6.54 8.13 -15.29
C ALA A 16 7.25 9.28 -14.54
N ALA A 17 7.60 9.09 -13.26
CA ALA A 17 8.20 10.11 -12.40
C ALA A 17 7.35 11.38 -12.19
N GLY A 18 6.04 11.31 -12.43
CA GLY A 18 5.10 12.41 -12.25
C GLY A 18 4.62 12.60 -10.81
N ALA A 19 4.78 11.58 -9.97
CA ALA A 19 4.51 11.65 -8.54
C ALA A 19 5.60 10.90 -7.74
N PRO A 20 6.02 11.40 -6.56
CA PRO A 20 7.05 10.75 -5.75
C PRO A 20 6.54 9.47 -5.07
N PHE A 21 5.26 9.44 -4.70
CA PHE A 21 4.56 8.32 -4.09
C PHE A 21 3.05 8.50 -4.30
N GLY A 22 2.28 7.49 -3.92
CA GLY A 22 0.82 7.53 -3.96
C GLY A 22 0.18 6.57 -2.96
N ILE A 23 -1.14 6.58 -2.95
CA ILE A 23 -1.95 5.76 -2.04
C ILE A 23 -2.96 4.99 -2.88
N GLY A 24 -3.06 3.69 -2.64
CA GLY A 24 -4.05 2.82 -3.26
C GLY A 24 -4.92 2.11 -2.24
N SER A 25 -6.00 1.51 -2.72
CA SER A 25 -6.76 0.51 -1.98
C SER A 25 -6.52 -0.86 -2.62
N ASP A 26 -6.58 -1.92 -1.81
CA ASP A 26 -6.35 -3.29 -2.27
C ASP A 26 -7.27 -4.23 -1.49
N ILE A 27 -8.25 -4.76 -2.22
CA ILE A 27 -9.11 -5.87 -1.79
C ILE A 27 -8.77 -7.15 -2.57
N GLY A 28 -8.61 -7.01 -3.90
CA GLY A 28 -8.31 -8.10 -4.84
C GLY A 28 -6.96 -7.98 -5.55
N GLY A 29 -6.06 -7.11 -5.07
CA GLY A 29 -4.76 -6.85 -5.71
C GLY A 29 -4.59 -5.43 -6.22
N SER A 30 -5.52 -4.52 -5.95
CA SER A 30 -5.55 -3.18 -6.56
C SER A 30 -4.37 -2.25 -6.26
N ILE A 31 -3.49 -2.58 -5.29
CA ILE A 31 -2.17 -1.97 -5.13
C ILE A 31 -1.10 -2.83 -5.82
N ARG A 32 -1.09 -4.12 -5.49
CA ARG A 32 -0.03 -5.07 -5.88
C ARG A 32 0.05 -5.26 -7.41
N ILE A 33 -1.10 -5.34 -8.08
CA ILE A 33 -1.21 -5.54 -9.52
C ILE A 33 -0.69 -4.30 -10.26
N PRO A 34 -1.18 -3.06 -10.05
CA PRO A 34 -0.59 -1.89 -10.69
C PRO A 34 0.90 -1.73 -10.42
N CYS A 35 1.36 -1.96 -9.19
CA CYS A 35 2.78 -1.86 -8.86
C CYS A 35 3.63 -2.86 -9.66
N PHE A 36 3.17 -4.10 -9.79
CA PHE A 36 3.83 -5.12 -10.61
C PHE A 36 3.89 -4.73 -12.09
N PHE A 37 2.79 -4.27 -12.67
CA PHE A 37 2.72 -3.92 -14.09
C PHE A 37 3.54 -2.68 -14.46
N ASN A 38 3.74 -1.76 -13.51
CA ASN A 38 4.48 -0.50 -13.74
C ASN A 38 5.90 -0.51 -13.16
N GLY A 39 6.36 -1.62 -12.57
CA GLY A 39 7.72 -1.75 -12.05
C GLY A 39 8.03 -0.87 -10.83
N ILE A 40 7.05 -0.69 -9.94
CA ILE A 40 7.19 0.08 -8.70
C ILE A 40 6.85 -0.79 -7.48
N PHE A 41 7.11 -0.30 -6.27
CA PHE A 41 6.77 -0.98 -5.03
C PHE A 41 5.36 -0.62 -4.57
N GLY A 42 4.64 -1.60 -4.03
CA GLY A 42 3.32 -1.41 -3.43
C GLY A 42 3.12 -2.33 -2.25
N HIS A 43 2.57 -1.80 -1.16
CA HIS A 43 2.32 -2.57 0.05
C HIS A 43 0.84 -2.56 0.40
N LYS A 44 0.26 -3.77 0.50
CA LYS A 44 -1.05 -3.98 1.13
C LYS A 44 -0.81 -4.30 2.60
N PRO A 45 -0.99 -3.36 3.54
CA PRO A 45 -0.74 -3.61 4.95
C PRO A 45 -1.75 -4.58 5.55
N THR A 46 -1.46 -5.02 6.77
CA THR A 46 -2.43 -5.73 7.62
C THR A 46 -3.70 -4.89 7.77
N LYS A 47 -4.86 -5.54 7.74
CA LYS A 47 -6.17 -4.88 7.92
C LYS A 47 -6.14 -3.95 9.13
N GLY A 48 -6.72 -2.76 8.98
CA GLY A 48 -6.94 -1.82 10.08
C GLY A 48 -5.69 -1.10 10.57
N ILE A 49 -4.53 -1.30 9.93
CA ILE A 49 -3.34 -0.48 10.17
C ILE A 49 -3.52 0.92 9.59
N VAL A 50 -3.95 1.00 8.34
CA VAL A 50 -4.31 2.26 7.70
C VAL A 50 -5.83 2.37 7.71
N SER A 51 -6.36 3.52 8.12
CA SER A 51 -7.79 3.78 8.11
C SER A 51 -8.33 3.78 6.68
N ASN A 52 -9.43 3.07 6.44
CA ASN A 52 -10.19 3.15 5.18
C ASN A 52 -11.23 4.30 5.22
N GLY A 53 -11.16 5.19 6.23
CA GLY A 53 -12.05 6.34 6.36
C GLY A 53 -11.99 7.24 5.13
N GLY A 54 -13.15 7.54 4.55
CA GLY A 54 -13.26 8.33 3.32
C GLY A 54 -13.06 7.54 2.02
N GLN A 55 -12.74 6.24 2.08
CA GLN A 55 -12.65 5.40 0.89
C GLN A 55 -14.04 5.15 0.29
N TYR A 56 -14.13 5.27 -1.05
CA TYR A 56 -15.34 5.02 -1.81
C TYR A 56 -15.03 4.15 -3.04
N PRO A 57 -15.91 3.22 -3.44
CA PRO A 57 -17.13 2.81 -2.74
C PRO A 57 -16.81 2.14 -1.40
N ARG A 58 -17.71 2.28 -0.43
CA ARG A 58 -17.60 1.61 0.88
C ARG A 58 -17.78 0.11 0.71
N THR A 59 -17.19 -0.65 1.62
CA THR A 59 -17.44 -2.08 1.80
C THR A 59 -18.91 -2.32 2.10
N GLN A 60 -19.48 -3.39 1.53
CA GLN A 60 -20.91 -3.72 1.63
C GLN A 60 -21.20 -4.80 2.67
N ASN A 61 -20.17 -5.55 3.08
CA ASN A 61 -20.28 -6.63 4.05
C ASN A 61 -18.94 -6.84 4.79
N ASP A 62 -18.98 -7.66 5.83
CA ASP A 62 -17.84 -7.93 6.71
C ASP A 62 -16.68 -8.63 5.99
N GLU A 63 -16.97 -9.43 4.96
CA GLU A 63 -15.96 -10.10 4.15
C GLU A 63 -15.14 -9.09 3.34
N GLN A 64 -15.82 -8.12 2.70
CA GLN A 64 -15.15 -7.04 1.98
C GLN A 64 -14.34 -6.17 2.94
N GLU A 65 -14.90 -5.85 4.09
CA GLU A 65 -14.19 -5.10 5.15
C GLU A 65 -13.01 -5.90 5.71
N ALA A 66 -13.07 -7.23 5.74
CA ALA A 66 -11.97 -8.10 6.15
C ALA A 66 -10.77 -8.07 5.18
N LEU A 67 -11.04 -7.81 3.89
CA LEU A 67 -10.03 -7.92 2.84
C LEU A 67 -9.47 -6.56 2.40
N LEU A 68 -10.29 -5.50 2.47
CA LEU A 68 -9.91 -4.16 2.05
C LEU A 68 -8.79 -3.58 2.94
N ALA A 69 -7.72 -3.14 2.30
CA ALA A 69 -6.68 -2.34 2.94
C ALA A 69 -6.27 -1.15 2.06
N THR A 70 -6.05 -0.01 2.70
CA THR A 70 -5.40 1.16 2.09
C THR A 70 -3.90 1.08 2.34
N GLY A 71 -3.08 1.44 1.37
CA GLY A 71 -1.64 1.27 1.48
C GLY A 71 -0.81 2.14 0.52
N PRO A 72 0.49 2.23 0.78
CA PRO A 72 1.41 3.08 0.02
C PRO A 72 1.90 2.41 -1.28
N MET A 73 2.17 3.26 -2.26
CA MET A 73 2.81 2.94 -3.54
C MET A 73 4.00 3.90 -3.71
N CYS A 74 5.17 3.40 -4.12
CA CYS A 74 6.37 4.23 -4.29
C CYS A 74 7.41 3.62 -5.25
N ARG A 75 8.30 4.44 -5.81
CA ARG A 75 9.37 3.98 -6.70
C ARG A 75 10.58 3.37 -5.98
N PHE A 76 10.86 3.81 -4.76
CA PHE A 76 11.99 3.32 -3.97
C PHE A 76 11.49 2.57 -2.74
N ALA A 77 12.04 1.38 -2.49
CA ALA A 77 11.68 0.58 -1.33
C ALA A 77 11.93 1.32 0.01
N THR A 78 12.91 2.24 0.04
CA THR A 78 13.22 3.09 1.19
C THR A 78 12.09 4.02 1.58
N ASP A 79 11.23 4.40 0.64
CA ASP A 79 10.12 5.33 0.88
C ASP A 79 8.91 4.62 1.52
N MET A 80 8.85 3.30 1.41
CA MET A 80 7.75 2.47 1.91
C MET A 80 7.50 2.68 3.41
N LYS A 81 8.57 2.62 4.21
CA LYS A 81 8.53 2.73 5.67
C LYS A 81 8.05 4.11 6.14
N PRO A 82 8.65 5.25 5.71
CA PRO A 82 8.20 6.56 6.16
C PRO A 82 6.76 6.86 5.71
N ILE A 83 6.35 6.48 4.50
CA ILE A 83 4.95 6.69 4.07
C ILE A 83 3.99 5.88 4.94
N LEU A 84 4.28 4.60 5.18
CA LEU A 84 3.43 3.76 6.02
C LEU A 84 3.28 4.31 7.44
N LYS A 85 4.36 4.85 8.04
CA LYS A 85 4.30 5.50 9.36
C LYS A 85 3.32 6.66 9.37
N VAL A 86 3.33 7.50 8.33
CA VAL A 86 2.46 8.67 8.23
C VAL A 86 1.00 8.24 8.09
N ILE A 87 0.70 7.36 7.12
CA ILE A 87 -0.70 6.99 6.82
C ILE A 87 -1.31 6.03 7.84
N ALA A 88 -0.51 5.32 8.63
CA ALA A 88 -1.02 4.51 9.73
C ALA A 88 -1.56 5.36 10.89
N GLY A 89 -1.14 6.63 11.01
CA GLY A 89 -1.53 7.49 12.13
C GLY A 89 -1.24 6.82 13.48
N ASP A 90 -2.19 6.88 14.41
CA ASP A 90 -2.04 6.30 15.76
C ASP A 90 -1.83 4.78 15.75
N ASN A 91 -2.26 4.08 14.70
CA ASN A 91 -2.04 2.64 14.54
C ASN A 91 -0.57 2.30 14.29
N VAL A 92 0.30 3.27 14.02
CA VAL A 92 1.75 3.03 13.90
C VAL A 92 2.31 2.35 15.17
N ASN A 93 1.71 2.62 16.33
CA ASN A 93 2.08 2.01 17.61
C ASN A 93 1.79 0.50 17.68
N LYS A 94 0.99 -0.04 16.76
CA LYS A 94 0.74 -1.48 16.61
C LYS A 94 1.84 -2.18 15.81
N LEU A 95 2.78 -1.42 15.25
CA LEU A 95 3.82 -1.92 14.36
C LEU A 95 5.21 -1.71 14.94
N ASN A 96 6.07 -2.70 14.77
CA ASN A 96 7.49 -2.62 15.15
C ASN A 96 8.36 -2.16 13.97
N LEU A 97 7.99 -1.05 13.29
CA LEU A 97 8.65 -0.61 12.04
C LEU A 97 10.12 -0.21 12.21
N ASP A 98 10.52 0.22 13.42
CA ASP A 98 11.89 0.62 13.74
C ASP A 98 12.73 -0.46 14.40
N ALA A 99 12.13 -1.61 14.70
CA ALA A 99 12.88 -2.76 15.18
C ALA A 99 13.90 -3.17 14.12
N LYS A 100 15.18 -3.23 14.51
CA LYS A 100 16.23 -3.75 13.63
C LYS A 100 15.94 -5.23 13.39
N VAL A 101 15.81 -5.60 12.13
CA VAL A 101 15.66 -7.00 11.73
C VAL A 101 17.06 -7.57 11.49
N ASP A 102 17.40 -8.61 12.24
CA ASP A 102 18.61 -9.39 12.01
C ASP A 102 18.38 -10.32 10.83
N ILE A 103 18.84 -9.91 9.65
CA ILE A 103 18.64 -10.64 8.39
C ILE A 103 19.26 -12.04 8.45
N SER A 104 20.29 -12.25 9.28
CA SER A 104 20.93 -13.57 9.44
C SER A 104 20.02 -14.61 10.11
N LYS A 105 18.96 -14.15 10.80
CA LYS A 105 17.99 -15.00 11.49
C LYS A 105 16.73 -15.28 10.68
N LEU A 106 16.61 -14.70 9.48
CA LEU A 106 15.50 -15.00 8.58
C LEU A 106 15.73 -16.37 7.96
N LYS A 107 14.73 -17.25 8.07
CA LYS A 107 14.70 -18.58 7.43
C LYS A 107 14.25 -18.48 5.99
#